data_AF-A0A1H0DHQ9-F1
#
_entry.id   AF-A0A1H0DHQ9-F1
#
_cell.length_a   1.000
_cell.length_b   1.000
_cell.length_c   1.000
_cell.angle_alpha   90.00
_cell.angle_beta   90.00
_cell.angle_gamma   90.00
#
_symmetry.space_group_name_H-M   'P 1'
#
loop_
_entity.id
_entity.type
_entity.pdbx_description
1 polymer ?
#
loop_
_entity_poly.entity_id
_entity_poly.type
_entity_poly.pdbx_seq_one_letter_code
_entity_poly.pdbx_strand_id
1 'polypeptide(L)'
;MVKEVYVVKMAKFRHNAFTHKFESIMKKYIFVLNAIELMNQLLNGKRVAGVLYLDQNTGKLTFKAYNRQVRVREKDRLVKKLPWGWVKESMQRVKVFGSFPKEYSTAQVMGLLEEHTKDAKNALIDRELDSIEFC
;
A
#
# COMPACT_ATOMS: atom_id res chain seq x y z
N MET A 1 -12.69 2.35 -32.44
CA MET A 1 -12.34 1.74 -31.14
C MET A 1 -13.61 1.32 -30.42
N VAL A 2 -13.88 0.02 -30.38
CA VAL A 2 -15.07 -0.55 -29.72
C VAL A 2 -14.90 -0.40 -28.22
N LYS A 3 -15.72 0.42 -27.57
CA LYS A 3 -15.79 0.50 -26.10
C LYS A 3 -16.76 -0.57 -25.65
N GLU A 4 -16.26 -1.71 -25.20
CA GLU A 4 -17.09 -2.75 -24.59
C GLU A 4 -17.68 -2.23 -23.27
N VAL A 5 -19.01 -2.33 -23.16
CA VAL A 5 -19.80 -1.84 -22.03
C VAL A 5 -20.19 -3.04 -21.18
N TYR A 6 -19.74 -3.10 -19.94
CA TYR A 6 -20.10 -4.16 -19.00
C TYR A 6 -21.05 -3.65 -17.93
N VAL A 7 -22.16 -4.37 -17.76
CA VAL A 7 -23.28 -4.01 -16.89
C VAL A 7 -23.24 -4.89 -15.64
N VAL A 8 -22.95 -4.30 -14.48
CA VAL A 8 -23.01 -5.03 -13.19
C VAL A 8 -24.46 -5.06 -12.70
N LYS A 9 -25.06 -6.27 -12.63
CA LYS A 9 -26.39 -6.51 -12.05
C LYS A 9 -26.28 -6.61 -10.53
N MET A 10 -26.91 -5.68 -9.81
CA MET A 10 -27.33 -5.93 -8.42
C MET A 10 -28.85 -6.00 -8.37
N ALA A 11 -29.39 -7.16 -7.99
CA ALA A 11 -30.81 -7.34 -7.76
C ALA A 11 -31.08 -7.35 -6.26
N LYS A 12 -31.87 -6.40 -5.79
CA LYS A 12 -32.65 -6.54 -4.55
C LYS A 12 -34.11 -6.60 -4.96
N PHE A 13 -34.90 -7.40 -4.26
CA PHE A 13 -36.35 -7.42 -4.38
C PHE A 13 -36.92 -6.97 -3.03
N ARG A 14 -37.91 -6.06 -3.05
CA ARG A 14 -38.70 -5.68 -1.88
C ARG A 14 -40.06 -6.32 -2.06
N HIS A 15 -40.47 -7.12 -1.09
CA HIS A 15 -41.81 -7.70 -1.07
C HIS A 15 -42.77 -6.69 -0.48
N ASN A 16 -43.77 -6.26 -1.25
CA ASN A 16 -44.83 -5.39 -0.76
C ASN A 16 -45.96 -6.27 -0.21
N ALA A 17 -45.98 -6.46 1.11
CA ALA A 17 -46.85 -7.43 1.79
C ALA A 17 -48.36 -7.15 1.64
N PHE A 18 -48.73 -5.93 1.22
CA PHE A 18 -50.13 -5.52 1.05
C PHE A 18 -50.72 -5.85 -0.34
N THR A 19 -49.90 -6.08 -1.36
CA THR A 19 -50.38 -6.24 -2.74
C THR A 19 -49.88 -7.51 -3.43
N HIS A 20 -49.05 -8.32 -2.75
CA HIS A 20 -48.37 -9.49 -3.34
C HIS A 20 -47.72 -9.22 -4.70
N LYS A 21 -47.34 -7.96 -4.98
CA LYS A 21 -46.67 -7.54 -6.20
C LYS A 21 -45.17 -7.39 -5.92
N PHE A 22 -44.36 -8.03 -6.75
CA PHE A 22 -42.93 -7.77 -6.81
C PHE A 22 -42.72 -6.50 -7.65
N GLU A 23 -42.51 -5.36 -6.99
CA GLU A 23 -42.07 -4.15 -7.68
C GLU A 23 -40.65 -4.37 -8.22
N SER A 24 -40.44 -4.08 -9.51
CA SER A 24 -39.10 -4.07 -10.08
C SER A 24 -38.31 -2.96 -9.40
N ILE A 25 -37.35 -3.32 -8.54
CA ILE A 25 -36.40 -2.35 -8.00
C ILE A 25 -35.62 -1.78 -9.19
N MET A 26 -35.73 -0.47 -9.39
CA MET A 26 -34.95 0.25 -10.40
C MET A 26 -33.47 -0.13 -10.25
N LYS A 27 -32.95 -0.81 -11.27
CA LYS A 27 -31.53 -1.17 -11.33
C LYS A 27 -30.76 0.09 -11.68
N LYS A 28 -29.86 0.50 -10.77
CA LYS A 28 -28.94 1.59 -11.03
C LYS A 28 -27.69 1.03 -11.70
N TYR A 29 -27.32 1.60 -12.82
CA TYR A 29 -26.14 1.21 -13.58
C TYR A 29 -25.01 2.19 -13.33
N ILE A 30 -23.79 1.67 -13.14
CA ILE A 30 -22.57 2.46 -12.99
C ILE A 30 -21.65 2.11 -14.16
N PHE A 31 -21.19 3.12 -14.87
CA PHE A 31 -20.20 2.97 -15.93
C PHE A 31 -18.82 2.88 -15.31
N VAL A 32 -18.04 1.88 -15.70
CA VAL A 32 -16.70 1.66 -15.14
C VAL A 32 -15.66 2.00 -16.20
N LEU A 33 -14.75 2.91 -15.88
CA LEU A 33 -13.55 3.12 -16.69
C LEU A 33 -12.53 2.00 -16.42
N ASN A 34 -11.88 1.48 -17.46
CA ASN A 34 -10.98 0.33 -17.40
C ASN A 34 -11.64 -0.95 -16.84
N ALA A 35 -12.81 -1.29 -17.39
CA ALA A 35 -13.66 -2.37 -16.90
C ALA A 35 -12.94 -3.71 -16.76
N ILE A 36 -12.10 -4.11 -17.73
CA ILE A 36 -11.43 -5.43 -17.72
C ILE A 36 -10.52 -5.58 -16.48
N GLU A 37 -9.63 -4.61 -16.25
CA GLU A 37 -8.70 -4.64 -15.12
C GLU A 37 -9.44 -4.58 -13.78
N LEU A 38 -10.45 -3.70 -13.70
CA LEU A 38 -11.25 -3.56 -12.48
C LEU A 38 -12.02 -4.83 -12.15
N MET A 39 -12.66 -5.43 -13.14
CA MET A 39 -13.42 -6.68 -12.97
C MET A 39 -12.50 -7.81 -12.53
N ASN A 40 -11.28 -7.92 -13.08
CA ASN A 40 -10.29 -8.88 -12.62
C ASN A 40 -9.90 -8.67 -11.15
N GLN A 41 -9.72 -7.42 -10.70
CA GLN A 41 -9.45 -7.14 -9.29
C GLN A 41 -10.63 -7.52 -8.39
N LEU A 42 -11.86 -7.19 -8.80
CA LEU A 42 -13.08 -7.50 -8.05
C LEU A 42 -13.35 -9.00 -7.97
N LEU A 43 -13.18 -9.74 -9.07
CA LEU A 43 -13.32 -11.20 -9.10
C LEU A 43 -12.34 -11.91 -8.16
N ASN A 44 -11.15 -11.33 -7.99
CA ASN A 44 -10.15 -11.79 -7.04
C ASN A 44 -10.40 -11.32 -5.58
N GLY A 45 -11.58 -10.77 -5.28
CA GLY A 45 -11.95 -10.31 -3.94
C GLY A 45 -11.24 -9.02 -3.48
N LYS A 46 -10.52 -8.33 -4.36
CA LYS A 46 -9.82 -7.08 -4.01
C LYS A 46 -10.83 -5.92 -3.97
N ARG A 47 -10.64 -5.03 -2.99
CA ARG A 47 -11.39 -3.76 -2.91
C ARG A 47 -10.66 -2.70 -3.72
N VAL A 48 -11.38 -2.02 -4.62
CA VAL A 48 -10.81 -0.99 -5.50
C VAL A 48 -11.25 0.39 -5.03
N ALA A 49 -10.29 1.24 -4.70
CA ALA A 49 -10.56 2.64 -4.35
C ALA A 49 -10.68 3.49 -5.62
N GLY A 50 -11.60 4.45 -5.61
CA GLY A 50 -11.84 5.33 -6.76
C GLY A 50 -12.82 6.44 -6.46
N VAL A 51 -13.19 7.19 -7.50
CA VAL A 51 -14.19 8.26 -7.46
C VAL A 51 -15.42 7.84 -8.24
N LEU A 52 -16.59 8.10 -7.65
CA LEU A 52 -17.88 8.01 -8.31
C LEU A 52 -18.35 9.43 -8.63
N TYR A 53 -18.66 9.72 -9.89
CA TYR A 53 -19.11 11.04 -10.32
C TYR A 53 -20.15 10.93 -11.44
N LEU A 54 -20.94 11.99 -11.63
CA LEU A 54 -21.82 12.12 -12.78
C LEU A 54 -21.02 12.72 -13.94
N ASP A 55 -20.90 11.99 -15.04
CA ASP A 55 -20.22 12.50 -16.23
C ASP A 55 -21.09 13.57 -16.90
N GLN A 56 -20.58 14.79 -17.01
CA GLN A 56 -21.30 15.94 -17.55
C GLN A 56 -21.63 15.80 -19.03
N ASN A 57 -20.82 15.05 -19.78
CA ASN A 57 -21.02 14.88 -21.22
C ASN A 57 -22.07 13.82 -21.54
N THR A 58 -22.14 12.76 -20.72
CA THR A 58 -23.02 11.62 -20.99
C THR A 58 -24.22 11.54 -20.04
N GLY A 59 -24.25 12.34 -18.98
CA GLY A 59 -25.26 12.33 -17.92
C GLY A 59 -25.23 11.06 -17.05
N LYS A 60 -24.18 10.23 -17.17
CA LYS A 60 -24.14 8.88 -16.59
C LYS A 60 -23.30 8.83 -15.32
N LEU A 61 -23.77 8.04 -14.35
CA LEU A 61 -23.03 7.72 -13.14
C LEU A 61 -21.82 6.85 -13.49
N THR A 62 -20.62 7.38 -13.26
CA THR A 62 -19.35 6.80 -13.72
C THR A 62 -18.40 6.60 -12.54
N PHE A 63 -17.73 5.45 -12.51
CA PHE A 63 -16.71 5.08 -11.55
C PHE A 63 -15.33 5.06 -12.22
N LYS A 64 -14.37 5.76 -11.60
CA LYS A 64 -12.97 5.79 -12.01
C LYS A 64 -12.09 5.30 -10.86
N ALA A 65 -11.43 4.17 -11.06
CA ALA A 65 -10.45 3.66 -10.12
C ALA A 65 -9.23 4.59 -10.03
N TYR A 66 -8.65 4.72 -8.84
CA TYR A 66 -7.37 5.39 -8.70
C TYR A 66 -6.26 4.51 -9.26
N ASN A 67 -5.59 4.98 -10.30
CA ASN A 67 -4.36 4.35 -10.76
C ASN A 67 -3.20 4.75 -9.85
N ARG A 68 -3.11 4.11 -8.68
CA ARG A 68 -1.96 4.26 -7.79
C ARG A 68 -0.82 3.44 -8.37
N GLN A 69 0.09 4.10 -9.09
CA GLN A 69 1.36 3.49 -9.42
C GLN A 69 2.06 3.12 -8.11
N VAL A 70 2.18 1.81 -7.85
CA VAL A 70 2.99 1.33 -6.74
C VAL A 70 4.42 1.72 -7.09
N ARG A 71 4.96 2.71 -6.39
CA ARG A 71 6.38 3.07 -6.56
C ARG A 71 7.19 1.85 -6.14
N VAL A 72 7.77 1.15 -7.12
CA VAL A 72 8.76 0.11 -6.87
C VAL A 72 10.00 0.84 -6.37
N ARG A 73 10.15 0.90 -5.04
CA ARG A 73 11.36 1.43 -4.43
C ARG A 73 12.37 0.30 -4.37
N GLU A 74 13.61 0.59 -4.75
CA GLU A 74 14.72 -0.30 -4.47
C GLU A 74 14.76 -0.61 -2.98
N LYS A 75 15.00 -1.88 -2.65
CA LYS A 75 15.08 -2.31 -1.27
C LYS A 75 16.38 -1.77 -0.67
N ASP A 76 16.29 -1.18 0.52
CA ASP A 76 17.48 -0.75 1.26
C ASP A 76 18.43 -1.94 1.48
N ARG A 77 19.72 -1.76 1.19
CA ARG A 77 20.78 -2.73 1.44
C ARG A 77 21.06 -2.80 2.94
N LEU A 78 21.18 -4.01 3.49
CA LEU A 78 21.66 -4.20 4.85
C LEU A 78 23.18 -4.06 4.89
N VAL A 79 23.68 -3.12 5.69
CA VAL A 79 25.12 -2.95 5.93
C VAL A 79 25.56 -3.93 7.02
N LYS A 80 24.94 -3.83 8.20
CA LYS A 80 25.26 -4.71 9.34
C LYS A 80 24.04 -4.90 10.23
N LYS A 81 23.89 -6.10 10.79
CA LYS A 81 22.94 -6.37 11.88
C LYS A 81 23.64 -6.05 13.20
N LEU A 82 22.99 -5.26 14.04
CA LEU A 82 23.49 -4.87 15.35
C LEU A 82 22.71 -5.64 16.45
N PRO A 83 23.23 -5.74 17.68
CA PRO A 83 22.55 -6.47 18.76
C PRO A 83 21.11 -6.00 19.00
N TRP A 84 20.90 -4.68 18.97
CA TRP A 84 19.60 -4.04 19.23
C TRP A 84 18.92 -3.49 17.96
N GLY A 85 19.42 -3.83 16.77
CA GLY A 85 18.85 -3.28 15.54
C GLY A 85 19.69 -3.49 14.28
N TRP A 86 19.82 -2.47 13.45
CA TRP A 86 20.50 -2.59 12.16
C TRP A 86 20.96 -1.25 11.59
N VAL A 87 21.93 -1.34 10.68
CA VAL A 87 22.34 -0.28 9.77
C VAL A 87 21.99 -0.68 8.35
N LYS A 88 21.22 0.16 7.65
CA LYS A 88 20.86 -0.03 6.24
C LYS A 88 21.20 1.20 5.43
N GLU A 89 21.38 0.97 4.14
CA GLU A 89 21.65 2.01 3.16
C GLU A 89 20.57 1.99 2.08
N SER A 90 19.97 3.15 1.89
CA SER A 90 19.14 3.46 0.73
C SER A 90 19.96 4.27 -0.25
N MET A 91 19.48 4.41 -1.49
CA MET A 91 20.15 5.20 -2.54
C MET A 91 20.56 6.61 -2.13
N GLN A 92 19.87 7.23 -1.16
CA GLN A 92 20.12 8.62 -0.75
C GLN A 92 20.49 8.79 0.73
N ARG A 93 20.40 7.73 1.54
CA ARG A 93 20.46 7.84 3.01
C ARG A 93 20.98 6.57 3.65
N VAL A 94 21.83 6.75 4.67
CA VAL A 94 22.12 5.75 5.69
C VAL A 94 21.05 5.83 6.78
N LYS A 95 20.55 4.67 7.21
CA LYS A 95 19.50 4.53 8.21
C LYS A 95 20.02 3.65 9.33
N VAL A 96 19.94 4.15 10.56
CA VAL A 96 20.25 3.40 11.77
C VAL A 96 18.96 3.22 12.56
N PHE A 97 18.67 2.00 12.96
CA PHE A 97 17.51 1.68 13.77
C PHE A 97 17.96 0.90 15.01
N GLY A 98 17.51 1.33 16.18
CA GLY A 98 17.71 0.66 17.46
C GLY A 98 16.40 0.50 18.20
N SER A 99 16.22 -0.65 18.83
CA SER A 99 15.09 -0.97 19.70
C SER A 99 15.62 -1.66 20.95
N PHE A 100 15.29 -1.10 22.11
CA PHE A 100 15.83 -1.53 23.40
C PHE A 100 14.71 -2.07 24.30
N PRO A 101 14.97 -3.09 25.14
CA PRO A 101 13.98 -3.65 26.05
C PRO A 101 13.45 -2.63 27.05
N LYS A 102 12.14 -2.70 27.32
CA LYS A 102 11.49 -1.82 28.30
C LYS A 102 11.74 -2.23 29.75
N GLU A 103 12.26 -3.44 29.99
CA GLU A 103 12.60 -3.90 31.35
C GLU A 103 13.82 -3.16 31.92
N TYR A 104 14.65 -2.56 31.07
CA TYR A 104 15.79 -1.77 31.51
C TYR A 104 15.38 -0.40 32.01
N SER A 105 16.09 0.08 33.04
CA SER A 105 15.96 1.46 33.49
C SER A 105 16.43 2.42 32.40
N THR A 106 15.94 3.67 32.45
CA THR A 106 16.34 4.71 31.48
C THR A 106 17.86 4.89 31.41
N ALA A 107 18.56 4.82 32.55
CA ALA A 107 20.02 4.94 32.60
C ALA A 107 20.72 3.79 31.86
N GLN A 108 20.22 2.56 31.99
CA GLN A 108 20.73 1.41 31.24
C GLN A 108 20.44 1.54 29.75
N VAL A 109 19.23 2.00 29.38
CA VAL A 109 18.88 2.25 27.96
C VAL A 109 19.77 3.32 27.35
N MET A 110 20.14 4.37 28.09
CA MET A 110 21.09 5.38 27.62
C MET A 110 22.47 4.76 27.33
N GLY A 111 22.99 3.91 28.22
CA GLY A 111 24.24 3.19 27.97
C GLY A 111 24.17 2.28 26.74
N LEU A 112 23.07 1.53 26.58
CA LEU A 112 22.86 0.69 25.40
C LEU A 112 22.73 1.51 24.11
N LEU A 113 22.15 2.71 24.17
CA LEU A 113 22.03 3.62 23.04
C LEU A 113 23.40 4.15 22.60
N GLU A 114 24.27 4.50 23.54
CA GLU A 114 25.64 4.92 23.26
C GLU A 114 26.46 3.80 22.63
N GLU A 115 26.38 2.59 23.19
CA GLU A 115 27.04 1.41 22.64
C GLU A 115 26.53 1.08 21.23
N HIS A 116 25.21 1.07 21.05
CA HIS A 116 24.60 0.86 19.73
C HIS A 116 25.04 1.91 18.70
N THR A 117 25.19 3.16 19.13
CA THR A 117 25.67 4.25 18.27
C THR A 117 27.13 4.06 17.90
N LYS A 118 27.97 3.60 18.84
CA LYS A 118 29.36 3.24 18.58
C LYS A 118 29.47 2.09 17.58
N ASP A 119 28.67 1.04 17.75
CA ASP A 119 28.66 -0.10 16.83
C ASP A 119 28.18 0.29 15.43
N ALA A 120 27.18 1.16 15.34
CA ALA A 120 26.71 1.69 14.06
C ALA A 120 27.80 2.48 13.35
N LYS A 121 28.58 3.31 14.07
CA LYS A 121 29.73 4.03 13.50
C LYS A 121 30.80 3.07 12.99
N ASN A 122 31.17 2.07 13.79
CA ASN A 122 32.15 1.06 13.37
C ASN A 122 31.68 0.31 12.13
N ALA A 123 30.40 -0.06 12.05
CA ALA A 123 29.84 -0.71 10.87
C ALA A 123 29.96 0.12 9.58
N LEU A 124 29.91 1.44 9.69
CA LEU A 124 30.08 2.34 8.54
C LEU A 124 31.55 2.48 8.15
N ILE A 125 32.45 2.50 9.13
CA ILE A 125 33.90 2.50 8.89
C ILE A 125 34.32 1.19 8.20
N ASP A 126 33.91 0.04 8.75
CA ASP A 126 34.19 -1.28 8.15
C ASP A 126 33.75 -1.31 6.69
N ARG A 127 32.53 -0.84 6.41
CA ARG A 127 31.98 -0.74 5.04
C ARG A 127 32.83 0.13 4.13
N GLU A 128 33.36 1.24 4.63
CA GLU A 128 34.23 2.13 3.84
C GLU A 128 35.60 1.49 3.58
N LEU A 129 36.20 0.84 4.57
CA LEU A 129 37.46 0.12 4.41
C LEU A 129 37.33 -1.06 3.43
N ASP A 130 36.26 -1.86 3.55
CA ASP A 130 35.92 -2.93 2.62
C ASP A 130 35.76 -2.42 1.18
N SER A 131 35.37 -1.16 0.98
CA SER A 131 35.26 -0.58 -0.37
C SER A 131 36.60 -0.13 -0.95
N ILE A 132 37.59 0.12 -0.09
CA ILE A 132 38.94 0.58 -0.47
C ILE A 132 39.86 -0.62 -0.78
N GLU A 133 39.75 -1.73 -0.05
CA GLU A 133 40.61 -2.92 -0.23
C GLU A 133 40.38 -3.69 -1.54
N PHE A 134 39.30 -3.39 -2.28
CA PHE A 134 39.00 -3.99 -3.58
C PHE A 134 39.23 -3.02 -4.77
N CYS A 135 39.98 -1.92 -4.55
CA CYS A 135 40.49 -1.05 -5.63
C CYS A 135 41.96 -1.37 -5.96
#